data_AF-A0A562EPN9-F1
#
_entry.id   AF-A0A562EPN9-F1
#
_cell.length_a   1.000
_cell.length_b   1.000
_cell.length_c   1.000
_cell.angle_alpha   90.00
_cell.angle_beta   90.00
_cell.angle_gamma   90.00
#
_symmetry.space_group_name_H-M   'P 1'
#
loop_
_entity.id
_entity.type
_entity.pdbx_description
1 polymer ?
#
loop_
_entity_poly.entity_id
_entity_poly.type
_entity_poly.pdbx_seq_one_letter_code
_entity_poly.pdbx_strand_id
1 'polypeptide(L)'
;MSFLVNLALGLLFGAGLVVSGMADPAKVLNFLDLFGTWDPSLAFVMGGAVLVAFVGYGLVLRRDRPVAAPSFSVPAGKDMTLA
;
A
#
# COMPACT_ATOMS: atom_id res chain seq x y z
N MET A 1 5.73 -7.12 -18.51
CA MET A 1 4.56 -6.88 -17.64
C MET A 1 3.86 -8.20 -17.40
N SER A 2 3.93 -8.73 -16.19
CA SER A 2 3.32 -10.02 -15.84
C SER A 2 1.86 -9.80 -15.44
N PHE A 3 0.93 -9.89 -16.41
CA PHE A 3 -0.51 -9.65 -16.19
C PHE A 3 -1.09 -10.44 -15.00
N LEU A 4 -0.72 -11.72 -14.90
CA LEU A 4 -1.15 -12.61 -13.81
C LEU A 4 -0.72 -12.09 -12.44
N VAL A 5 0.49 -11.54 -12.33
CA VAL A 5 1.01 -10.97 -11.06
C VAL A 5 0.20 -9.73 -10.70
N ASN A 6 -0.06 -8.84 -11.65
CA ASN A 6 -0.84 -7.64 -11.41
C ASN A 6 -2.28 -7.98 -10.98
N LEU A 7 -2.91 -8.97 -11.61
CA LEU A 7 -4.25 -9.43 -11.25
C LEU A 7 -4.27 -10.02 -9.83
N ALA A 8 -3.30 -10.88 -9.50
CA ALA A 8 -3.19 -11.48 -8.18
C ALA A 8 -2.98 -10.42 -7.08
N LEU A 9 -2.12 -9.42 -7.32
CA LEU A 9 -1.92 -8.31 -6.40
C LEU A 9 -3.18 -7.46 -6.22
N GLY A 10 -3.92 -7.19 -7.30
CA GLY A 10 -5.19 -6.48 -7.25
C GLY A 10 -6.26 -7.22 -6.44
N LEU A 11 -6.37 -8.54 -6.64
CA LEU A 11 -7.27 -9.39 -5.86
C LEU A 11 -6.88 -9.44 -4.38
N LEU A 12 -5.58 -9.57 -4.07
CA LEU A 12 -5.09 -9.55 -2.69
C LEU A 12 -5.42 -8.23 -2.01
N PHE A 13 -5.21 -7.10 -2.69
CA PHE A 13 -5.55 -5.77 -2.17
C PHE A 13 -7.05 -5.62 -1.93
N GLY A 14 -7.88 -5.96 -2.90
CA GLY A 14 -9.34 -5.89 -2.76
C GLY A 14 -9.86 -6.80 -1.64
N ALA A 15 -9.36 -8.03 -1.54
CA ALA A 15 -9.71 -8.93 -0.44
C ALA A 15 -9.31 -8.35 0.92
N GLY A 16 -8.14 -7.74 1.02
CA GLY A 16 -7.69 -7.04 2.23
C GLY A 16 -8.60 -5.86 2.64
N LEU A 17 -9.09 -5.08 1.67
CA LEU A 17 -10.03 -3.98 1.93
C LEU A 17 -11.37 -4.49 2.51
N VAL A 18 -11.89 -5.60 1.97
CA VAL A 18 -13.15 -6.21 2.45
C VAL A 18 -12.95 -6.80 3.85
N VAL A 19 -11.89 -7.59 4.07
CA VAL A 19 -11.62 -8.23 5.36
C VAL A 19 -11.34 -7.22 6.47
N SER A 20 -10.65 -6.12 6.17
CA SER A 20 -10.39 -5.05 7.15
C SER A 20 -11.64 -4.21 7.48
N GLY A 21 -12.67 -4.25 6.65
CA GLY A 21 -13.85 -3.39 6.77
C GLY A 21 -13.56 -1.93 6.43
N MET A 22 -12.44 -1.62 5.76
CA MET A 22 -12.12 -0.26 5.30
C MET A 22 -13.03 0.25 4.18
N ALA A 23 -13.83 -0.64 3.57
CA ALA A 23 -14.88 -0.24 2.65
C ALA A 23 -16.05 0.49 3.34
N ASP A 24 -16.16 0.39 4.67
CA ASP A 24 -17.18 1.07 5.45
C ASP A 24 -16.69 2.46 5.92
N PRO A 25 -17.26 3.57 5.42
CA PRO A 25 -16.86 4.91 5.82
C PRO A 25 -17.12 5.21 7.30
N ALA A 26 -18.10 4.55 7.94
CA ALA A 26 -18.37 4.74 9.36
C ALA A 26 -17.18 4.30 10.23
N LYS A 27 -16.48 3.24 9.82
CA LYS A 27 -15.30 2.71 10.52
C LYS A 27 -14.13 3.68 10.47
N VAL A 28 -13.96 4.37 9.34
CA VAL A 28 -12.93 5.41 9.17
C VAL A 28 -13.26 6.64 10.02
N LEU A 29 -14.54 7.05 10.06
CA LEU A 29 -14.98 8.17 10.88
C LEU A 29 -14.83 7.90 12.38
N ASN A 30 -15.22 6.71 12.85
CA ASN A 30 -15.07 6.31 14.24
C ASN A 30 -13.60 6.20 14.70
N PHE A 31 -12.68 5.91 13.77
CA PHE A 31 -11.25 5.96 14.08
C PHE A 31 -10.74 7.40 14.32
N LEU A 32 -11.28 8.38 13.59
CA LEU A 32 -10.92 9.79 13.73
C LEU A 32 -11.66 10.49 14.89
N ASP A 33 -12.71 9.88 15.42
CA ASP A 33 -13.46 10.40 16.57
C ASP A 33 -12.78 10.01 17.91
N LEU A 34 -11.68 10.69 18.25
CA LEU A 34 -10.94 10.46 19.50
C LEU A 34 -11.71 10.88 20.77
N PHE A 35 -12.77 11.69 20.65
CA PHE A 35 -13.51 12.25 21.78
C PHE A 35 -14.88 11.58 22.01
N GLY A 36 -15.29 10.66 21.12
CA GLY A 36 -16.56 9.94 21.16
C GLY A 36 -16.38 8.42 21.10
N THR A 37 -16.94 7.77 20.09
CA THR A 37 -16.92 6.30 19.94
C THR A 37 -15.66 5.82 19.22
N TRP A 38 -14.51 6.11 19.82
CA TRP A 38 -13.22 5.79 19.22
C TRP A 38 -13.03 4.27 19.01
N ASP A 39 -12.90 3.85 17.74
CA ASP A 39 -12.65 2.45 17.36
C ASP A 39 -11.16 2.25 16.97
N PRO A 40 -10.35 1.61 17.84
CA PRO A 40 -8.92 1.38 17.59
C PRO A 40 -8.65 0.27 16.56
N SER A 41 -9.68 -0.45 16.09
CA SER A 41 -9.50 -1.55 15.13
C SER A 41 -8.83 -1.12 13.83
N LEU A 42 -9.05 0.14 13.40
CA LEU A 42 -8.42 0.69 12.21
C LEU A 42 -6.93 1.01 12.41
N ALA A 43 -6.52 1.30 13.64
CA ALA A 43 -5.11 1.52 13.98
C ALA A 43 -4.26 0.27 13.73
N PHE A 44 -4.81 -0.92 14.02
CA PHE A 44 -4.14 -2.19 13.77
C PHE A 44 -3.94 -2.43 12.27
N VAL A 45 -4.96 -2.13 11.45
CA VAL A 45 -4.89 -2.25 9.99
C VAL A 45 -3.86 -1.29 9.41
N MET A 46 -3.92 0.00 9.81
CA MET A 46 -2.94 0.99 9.35
C MET A 46 -1.52 0.67 9.80
N GLY A 47 -1.34 0.28 11.07
CA GLY A 47 -0.04 -0.12 11.60
C GLY A 47 0.53 -1.33 10.86
N GLY A 48 -0.30 -2.34 10.59
CA GLY A 48 0.08 -3.50 9.78
C GLY A 48 0.47 -3.11 8.36
N ALA A 49 -0.32 -2.26 7.69
CA ALA A 49 -0.02 -1.78 6.35
C ALA A 49 1.31 -1.01 6.29
N VAL A 50 1.55 -0.11 7.25
CA VAL A 50 2.80 0.66 7.37
C VAL A 50 3.99 -0.27 7.60
N LEU A 51 3.87 -1.26 8.49
CA LEU A 51 4.94 -2.20 8.78
C LEU A 51 5.26 -3.08 7.57
N VAL A 52 4.24 -3.60 6.87
CA VAL A 52 4.41 -4.37 5.63
C VAL A 52 5.07 -3.51 4.56
N ALA A 53 4.65 -2.26 4.39
CA ALA A 53 5.26 -1.34 3.44
C ALA A 53 6.72 -1.04 3.80
N PHE A 54 7.01 -0.78 5.07
CA PHE A 54 8.36 -0.52 5.57
C PHE A 54 9.31 -1.69 5.27
N VAL A 55 8.91 -2.91 5.63
CA VAL A 55 9.68 -4.12 5.33
C VAL A 55 9.79 -4.34 3.82
N GLY A 56 8.69 -4.15 3.09
CA GLY A 56 8.64 -4.29 1.63
C GLY A 56 9.63 -3.36 0.92
N TYR A 57 9.62 -2.06 1.26
CA TYR A 57 10.59 -1.10 0.74
C TYR A 57 12.02 -1.46 1.12
N GLY A 58 12.27 -1.86 2.37
CA GLY A 58 13.59 -2.32 2.79
C GLY A 58 14.12 -3.50 1.97
N LEU A 59 13.25 -4.44 1.58
CA LEU A 59 13.60 -5.57 0.73
C LEU A 59 13.76 -5.21 -0.75
N VAL A 60 12.92 -4.30 -1.25
CA VAL A 60 12.95 -3.86 -2.66
C VAL A 60 14.16 -2.99 -2.94
N LEU A 61 14.48 -2.04 -2.04
CA LEU A 61 15.64 -1.15 -2.18
C LEU A 61 16.99 -1.88 -2.09
N ARG A 62 17.01 -3.09 -1.54
CA ARG A 62 18.21 -3.95 -1.48
C ARG A 62 18.35 -4.86 -2.70
N ARG A 63 17.39 -4.86 -3.63
CA ARG A 63 17.46 -5.66 -4.86
C ARG A 63 17.96 -4.81 -6.02
N ASP A 64 18.80 -5.40 -6.86
CA ASP A 64 19.27 -4.76 -8.11
C ASP A 64 18.19 -4.71 -9.19
N ARG A 65 17.22 -5.61 -9.14
CA ARG A 65 16.12 -5.70 -10.12
C ARG A 65 14.79 -6.14 -9.50
N PRO A 66 13.65 -5.67 -10.05
CA PRO A 66 12.33 -6.12 -9.64
C PRO A 66 12.09 -7.59 -10.00
N VAL A 67 11.18 -8.26 -9.26
CA VAL A 67 10.91 -9.71 -9.44
C VAL A 67 10.14 -10.00 -10.73
N ALA A 68 9.22 -9.12 -11.12
CA ALA A 68 8.33 -9.32 -12.27
C ALA A 68 8.62 -8.37 -13.46
N ALA A 69 9.80 -7.75 -13.48
CA ALA A 69 10.24 -6.85 -14.54
C ALA A 69 11.78 -6.93 -14.73
N PRO A 70 12.30 -6.55 -15.91
CA PRO A 70 13.73 -6.64 -16.20
C PRO A 70 14.58 -5.60 -15.46
N SER A 71 14.03 -4.41 -15.17
CA SER A 71 14.70 -3.33 -14.46
C SER A 71 13.69 -2.44 -13.75
N PHE A 72 14.14 -1.64 -12.77
CA PHE A 72 13.31 -0.61 -12.17
C PHE A 72 13.10 0.55 -13.15
N SER A 73 11.85 0.92 -13.40
CA SER A 73 11.49 2.08 -14.21
C SER A 73 11.48 3.35 -13.36
N VAL A 74 12.67 3.77 -12.90
CA VAL A 74 12.84 5.05 -12.20
C VAL A 74 13.24 6.10 -13.24
N PRO A 75 12.58 7.27 -13.29
CA PRO A 75 13.03 8.36 -14.15
C PRO A 75 14.48 8.74 -13.79
N ALA A 76 15.43 8.48 -14.69
CA ALA A 76 16.78 8.99 -14.57
C ALA A 76 16.71 10.50 -14.85
N GLY A 77 16.70 11.31 -13.79
CA GLY A 77 16.49 12.74 -13.92
C GLY A 77 17.52 13.40 -14.84
N LYS A 78 17.05 13.98 -15.95
CA LYS A 78 17.64 15.21 -16.50
C LYS A 78 16.76 16.09 -17.39
N ASP A 79 15.43 15.96 -17.40
CA ASP A 79 14.55 16.86 -18.17
C ASP A 79 13.40 17.41 -17.32
N MET A 80 13.72 17.99 -16.16
CA MET A 80 12.81 18.94 -15.49
C MET A 80 13.03 20.33 -16.10
N THR A 81 12.81 20.46 -17.40
CA THR A 81 12.82 21.76 -18.08
C THR A 81 11.51 22.46 -17.73
N LEU A 82 11.59 23.39 -16.78
CA LEU A 82 10.53 24.37 -16.52
C LEU A 82 10.39 25.22 -17.79
N ALA A 83 9.25 25.12 -18.46
CA ALA A 83 8.83 26.01 -19.54
C ALA A 83 7.90 27.09 -18.97
#